data_AF-A0A7J3TE02-F1
#
_entry.id   AF-A0A7J3TE02-F1
#
_cell.length_a   1.000
_cell.length_b   1.000
_cell.length_c   1.000
_cell.angle_alpha   90.00
_cell.angle_beta   90.00
_cell.angle_gamma   90.00
#
_symmetry.space_group_name_H-M   'P 1'
#
loop_
_entity.id
_entity.type
_entity.pdbx_description
1 polymer ?
#
loop_
_entity_poly.entity_id
_entity_poly.type
_entity_poly.pdbx_seq_one_letter_code
_entity_poly.pdbx_strand_id
1 'polypeptide(L)'
;MIRTGARDEKISIARKFFKLLGTRNLLFLGIAGSVSYNPESDDDVDIFIITNAGKLWSTIIRAMVIRRIYRLEPICLSLCLDSISAKRMFDESSDFIVARDSLHVLPLYGDSYYNQLVRGSQLIMKFFPEEFNNIDTVTFPPGRSGPQDYALFLFSAVYLEVKGLLNNHRYETANEGENCFKTVLGFHRFYLDSVKYQKLRELYQEHGDMGA
;
A
#
# COMPACT_ATOMS: atom_id res chain seq x y z
N MET A 1 -21.94 18.52 10.34
CA MET A 1 -21.01 19.07 11.36
C MET A 1 -20.43 17.98 12.28
N ILE A 2 -20.17 16.76 11.80
CA ILE A 2 -19.50 15.69 12.59
C ILE A 2 -18.73 14.81 11.58
N ARG A 3 -17.42 15.04 11.37
CA ARG A 3 -16.58 14.16 10.52
C ARG A 3 -15.08 14.11 10.90
N THR A 4 -14.64 14.87 11.90
CA THR A 4 -13.24 14.84 12.39
C THR A 4 -12.93 13.57 13.20
N GLY A 5 -13.89 13.06 13.98
CA GLY A 5 -13.66 11.93 14.89
C GLY A 5 -13.26 10.61 14.20
N ALA A 6 -13.93 10.23 13.11
CA ALA A 6 -13.66 8.96 12.42
C ALA A 6 -12.26 8.92 11.80
N ARG A 7 -11.80 10.03 11.20
CA ARG A 7 -10.46 10.14 10.65
C ARG A 7 -9.40 10.06 11.75
N ASP A 8 -9.59 10.79 12.84
CA ASP A 8 -8.65 10.81 13.97
C ASP A 8 -8.53 9.44 14.65
N GLU A 9 -9.65 8.73 14.79
CA GLU A 9 -9.68 7.36 15.31
C GLU A 9 -8.88 6.40 14.42
N LYS A 10 -9.10 6.44 13.10
CA LYS A 10 -8.36 5.59 12.15
C LYS A 10 -6.87 5.89 12.14
N ILE A 11 -6.49 7.17 12.18
CA ILE A 11 -5.09 7.57 12.31
C ILE A 11 -4.51 7.06 13.63
N SER A 12 -5.27 7.11 14.73
CA SER A 12 -4.84 6.58 16.03
C SER A 12 -4.61 5.06 15.99
N ILE A 13 -5.51 4.31 15.36
CA ILE A 13 -5.36 2.86 15.14
C ILE A 13 -4.11 2.56 14.31
N ALA A 14 -3.88 3.30 13.23
CA ALA A 14 -2.69 3.17 12.38
C ALA A 14 -1.40 3.47 13.15
N ARG A 15 -1.38 4.51 13.98
CA ARG A 15 -0.24 4.84 14.85
C ARG A 15 0.01 3.76 15.90
N LYS A 16 -1.04 3.20 16.50
CA LYS A 16 -0.93 2.06 17.42
C LYS A 16 -0.34 0.84 16.71
N PHE A 17 -0.84 0.52 15.51
CA PHE A 17 -0.29 -0.55 14.68
C PHE A 17 1.19 -0.34 14.37
N PHE A 18 1.58 0.85 13.92
CA PHE A 18 2.97 1.20 13.66
C PHE A 18 3.86 1.06 14.90
N LYS A 19 3.41 1.56 16.06
CA LYS A 19 4.16 1.46 17.33
C LYS A 19 4.45 0.00 17.70
N LEU A 20 3.50 -0.89 17.46
CA LEU A 20 3.66 -2.33 17.71
C LEU A 20 4.54 -3.01 16.65
N LEU A 21 4.43 -2.60 15.38
CA LEU A 21 5.22 -3.15 14.28
C LEU A 21 6.71 -2.80 14.40
N GLY A 22 7.01 -1.62 14.92
CA GLY A 22 8.37 -1.08 15.02
C GLY A 22 9.00 -0.82 13.65
N THR A 23 10.25 -0.36 13.64
CA THR A 23 10.95 0.10 12.43
C THR A 23 11.82 -0.97 11.75
N ARG A 24 11.96 -2.16 12.35
CA ARG A 24 12.84 -3.21 11.83
C ARG A 24 12.43 -3.60 10.41
N ASN A 25 13.36 -3.44 9.46
CA ASN A 25 13.20 -3.70 8.02
C ASN A 25 12.26 -2.73 7.27
N LEU A 26 11.73 -1.69 7.93
CA LEU A 26 10.88 -0.69 7.29
C LEU A 26 11.72 0.47 6.75
N LEU A 27 11.39 0.89 5.53
CA LEU A 27 11.81 2.17 4.95
C LEU A 27 10.68 3.19 5.00
N PHE A 28 9.45 2.73 4.84
CA PHE A 28 8.26 3.57 4.87
C PHE A 28 7.06 2.82 5.44
N LEU A 29 6.21 3.55 6.17
CA LEU A 29 4.85 3.13 6.48
C LEU A 29 3.94 4.35 6.43
N GLY A 30 2.84 4.26 5.69
CA GLY A 30 1.84 5.31 5.57
C GLY A 30 0.43 4.77 5.43
N ILE A 31 -0.54 5.68 5.49
CA ILE A 31 -1.97 5.40 5.27
C ILE A 31 -2.32 5.88 3.85
N ALA A 32 -2.88 4.97 3.06
CA ALA A 32 -3.38 5.24 1.72
C ALA A 32 -4.92 5.18 1.69
N GLY A 33 -5.51 5.20 0.49
CA GLY A 33 -6.94 4.90 0.29
C GLY A 33 -7.89 5.96 0.85
N SER A 34 -9.13 5.56 1.19
CA SER A 34 -10.19 6.51 1.56
C SER A 34 -9.84 7.33 2.82
N VAL A 35 -9.04 6.76 3.73
CA VAL A 35 -8.61 7.42 4.98
C VAL A 35 -7.66 8.58 4.73
N SER A 36 -6.91 8.59 3.62
CA SER A 36 -6.10 9.76 3.25
C SER A 36 -6.93 10.94 2.75
N TYR A 37 -8.15 10.68 2.26
CA TYR A 37 -9.08 11.69 1.77
C TYR A 37 -10.15 12.07 2.81
N ASN A 38 -11.19 11.25 2.95
CA ASN A 38 -12.33 11.49 3.86
C ASN A 38 -13.03 10.16 4.21
N PRO A 39 -12.64 9.50 5.32
CA PRO A 39 -13.13 8.16 5.65
C PRO A 39 -14.56 8.13 6.17
N GLU A 40 -15.27 7.05 5.86
CA GLU A 40 -16.52 6.66 6.53
C GLU A 40 -16.22 5.86 7.81
N SER A 41 -17.18 5.66 8.71
CA SER A 41 -16.92 5.00 10.00
C SER A 41 -16.53 3.52 9.87
N ASP A 42 -16.94 2.89 8.78
CA ASP A 42 -16.78 1.48 8.45
C ASP A 42 -15.61 1.18 7.50
N ASP A 43 -14.99 2.18 6.83
CA ASP A 43 -13.86 1.84 5.96
C ASP A 43 -12.69 1.22 6.75
N ASP A 44 -11.93 0.37 6.07
CA ASP A 44 -10.64 -0.08 6.55
C ASP A 44 -9.59 1.05 6.52
N VAL A 45 -8.49 0.82 7.23
CA VAL A 45 -7.28 1.62 7.22
C VAL A 45 -6.27 0.95 6.30
N ASP A 46 -6.17 1.45 5.08
CA ASP A 46 -5.24 0.98 4.06
C ASP A 46 -3.80 1.35 4.42
N ILE A 47 -3.01 0.35 4.79
CA ILE A 47 -1.61 0.51 5.15
C ILE A 47 -0.73 0.23 3.93
N PHE A 48 0.08 1.24 3.59
CA PHE A 48 1.15 1.15 2.61
C PHE A 48 2.50 0.96 3.32
N ILE A 49 3.21 -0.14 3.01
CA ILE A 49 4.53 -0.45 3.53
C ILE A 49 5.57 -0.49 2.40
N ILE A 50 6.74 0.11 2.64
CA ILE A 50 7.96 -0.16 1.87
C ILE A 50 9.02 -0.70 2.82
N THR A 51 9.58 -1.84 2.46
CA THR A 51 10.64 -2.52 3.24
C THR A 51 12.01 -2.40 2.58
N ASN A 52 13.05 -2.69 3.35
CA ASN A 52 14.35 -3.02 2.78
C ASN A 52 14.22 -4.18 1.78
N ALA A 53 15.00 -4.14 0.69
CA ALA A 53 15.03 -5.21 -0.30
C ALA A 53 15.16 -6.61 0.33
N GLY A 54 14.30 -7.53 -0.12
CA GLY A 54 14.27 -8.91 0.38
C GLY A 54 13.72 -9.09 1.80
N LYS A 55 13.10 -8.07 2.43
CA LYS A 55 12.51 -8.17 3.77
C LYS A 55 10.99 -8.05 3.82
N LEU A 56 10.35 -7.97 2.65
CA LEU A 56 8.90 -7.85 2.51
C LEU A 56 8.14 -8.92 3.29
N TRP A 57 8.38 -10.19 2.99
CA TRP A 57 7.59 -11.30 3.56
C TRP A 57 7.76 -11.46 5.06
N SER A 58 8.98 -11.28 5.57
CA SER A 58 9.21 -11.25 7.03
C SER A 58 8.42 -10.13 7.72
N THR A 59 8.26 -8.99 7.04
CA THR A 59 7.52 -7.83 7.56
C THR A 59 6.01 -8.05 7.47
N ILE A 60 5.51 -8.59 6.35
CA ILE A 60 4.08 -8.93 6.17
C ILE A 60 3.65 -9.93 7.23
N ILE A 61 4.41 -11.01 7.46
CA ILE A 61 4.08 -11.99 8.51
C ILE A 61 4.02 -11.31 9.88
N ARG A 62 5.03 -10.49 10.23
CA ARG A 62 5.04 -9.76 11.49
C ARG A 62 3.82 -8.83 11.62
N ALA A 63 3.48 -8.11 10.56
CA ALA A 63 2.32 -7.24 10.49
C ALA A 63 1.00 -8.01 10.70
N MET A 64 0.82 -9.14 10.04
CA MET A 64 -0.36 -10.00 10.21
C MET A 64 -0.48 -10.56 11.63
N VAL A 65 0.65 -11.01 12.22
CA VAL A 65 0.69 -11.51 13.60
C VAL A 65 0.30 -10.42 14.58
N ILE A 66 0.86 -9.22 14.44
CA ILE A 66 0.53 -8.06 15.30
C ILE A 66 -0.94 -7.69 15.16
N ARG A 67 -1.43 -7.57 13.92
CA ARG A 67 -2.85 -7.29 13.65
C ARG A 67 -3.75 -8.29 14.37
N ARG A 68 -3.41 -9.58 14.34
CA ARG A 68 -4.19 -10.65 14.94
C ARG A 68 -4.12 -10.67 16.47
N ILE A 69 -2.92 -10.55 17.05
CA ILE A 69 -2.72 -10.59 18.51
C ILE A 69 -3.40 -9.40 19.19
N TYR A 70 -3.27 -8.21 18.60
CA TYR A 70 -3.76 -6.96 19.20
C TYR A 70 -5.17 -6.57 18.76
N ARG A 71 -5.85 -7.42 17.98
CA ARG A 71 -7.22 -7.17 17.47
C ARG A 71 -7.33 -5.79 16.83
N LEU A 72 -6.54 -5.61 15.77
CA LEU A 72 -6.53 -4.39 14.96
C LEU A 72 -7.25 -4.67 13.64
N GLU A 73 -8.49 -5.18 13.74
CA GLU A 73 -9.28 -5.62 12.58
C GLU A 73 -9.38 -4.57 11.47
N PRO A 74 -9.54 -3.25 11.75
CA PRO A 74 -9.62 -2.23 10.71
C PRO A 74 -8.34 -2.05 9.89
N ILE A 75 -7.19 -2.59 10.31
CA ILE A 75 -5.95 -2.48 9.53
C ILE A 75 -6.02 -3.41 8.32
N CYS A 76 -5.93 -2.85 7.12
CA CYS A 76 -5.77 -3.58 5.87
C CYS A 76 -4.35 -3.38 5.33
N LEU A 77 -3.64 -4.46 5.00
CA LEU A 77 -2.36 -4.36 4.30
C LEU A 77 -2.66 -4.27 2.80
N SER A 78 -2.82 -3.05 2.28
CA SER A 78 -3.32 -2.81 0.92
C SER A 78 -2.22 -2.84 -0.13
N LEU A 79 -1.06 -2.24 0.19
CA LEU A 79 0.11 -2.17 -0.69
C LEU A 79 1.37 -2.41 0.14
N CYS A 80 2.14 -3.43 -0.20
CA CYS A 80 3.39 -3.76 0.48
C CYS A 80 4.46 -4.07 -0.58
N LEU A 81 5.51 -3.27 -0.60
CA LEU A 81 6.62 -3.39 -1.53
C LEU A 81 7.92 -3.53 -0.77
N ASP A 82 8.93 -4.11 -1.41
CA ASP A 82 10.30 -3.79 -1.03
C ASP A 82 10.84 -2.62 -1.86
N SER A 83 12.01 -2.12 -1.48
CA SER A 83 12.62 -0.95 -2.10
C SER A 83 12.82 -1.09 -3.62
N ILE A 84 13.13 -2.31 -4.11
CA ILE A 84 13.34 -2.56 -5.53
C ILE A 84 12.01 -2.46 -6.28
N SER A 85 10.97 -3.15 -5.80
CA SER A 85 9.66 -3.08 -6.46
C SER A 85 9.00 -1.72 -6.30
N ALA A 86 9.28 -0.98 -5.22
CA ALA A 86 8.81 0.38 -5.03
C ALA A 86 9.43 1.33 -6.06
N LYS A 87 10.75 1.32 -6.22
CA LYS A 87 11.44 2.10 -7.26
C LYS A 87 10.85 1.80 -8.64
N ARG A 88 10.74 0.52 -8.98
CA ARG A 88 10.20 0.09 -10.27
C ARG A 88 8.76 0.56 -10.49
N MET A 89 7.91 0.46 -9.47
CA MET A 89 6.53 0.92 -9.57
C MET A 89 6.45 2.42 -9.86
N PHE A 90 7.28 3.25 -9.22
CA PHE A 90 7.24 4.70 -9.45
C PHE A 90 7.97 5.15 -10.72
N ASP A 91 8.94 4.39 -11.21
CA ASP A 91 9.64 4.72 -12.46
C ASP A 91 8.91 4.21 -13.71
N GLU A 92 8.33 3.02 -13.65
CA GLU A 92 7.76 2.34 -14.82
C GLU A 92 6.23 2.43 -14.92
N SER A 93 5.55 2.87 -13.85
CA SER A 93 4.10 3.04 -13.91
C SER A 93 3.73 4.18 -14.85
N SER A 94 2.69 3.95 -15.63
CA SER A 94 2.02 4.96 -16.45
C SER A 94 0.62 5.28 -15.96
N ASP A 95 0.30 4.93 -14.71
CA ASP A 95 -1.03 5.04 -14.12
C ASP A 95 -1.19 6.36 -13.36
N PHE A 96 -2.03 7.26 -13.90
CA PHE A 96 -2.35 8.56 -13.29
C PHE A 96 -2.93 8.43 -11.88
N ILE A 97 -3.74 7.39 -11.61
CA ILE A 97 -4.34 7.21 -10.28
C ILE A 97 -3.25 6.86 -9.28
N VAL A 98 -2.30 6.01 -9.66
CA VAL A 98 -1.13 5.71 -8.81
C VAL A 98 -0.34 6.97 -8.51
N ALA A 99 -0.13 7.84 -9.51
CA ALA A 99 0.56 9.11 -9.33
C ALA A 99 -0.17 9.99 -8.31
N ARG A 100 -1.48 10.22 -8.52
CA ARG A 100 -2.31 11.04 -7.65
C ARG A 100 -2.36 10.50 -6.23
N ASP A 101 -2.69 9.21 -6.07
CA ASP A 101 -2.83 8.60 -4.75
C ASP A 101 -1.49 8.56 -4.00
N SER A 102 -0.36 8.45 -4.71
CA SER A 102 0.96 8.49 -4.08
C SER A 102 1.29 9.82 -3.42
N LEU A 103 0.79 10.94 -3.96
CA LEU A 103 0.95 12.29 -3.39
C LEU A 103 0.07 12.51 -2.16
N HIS A 104 -1.01 11.75 -2.02
CA HIS A 104 -1.97 11.88 -0.92
C HIS A 104 -1.71 10.93 0.26
N VAL A 105 -0.73 10.04 0.17
CA VAL A 105 -0.40 9.12 1.26
C VAL A 105 -0.03 9.90 2.52
N LEU A 106 -0.59 9.50 3.67
CA LEU A 106 -0.28 10.09 4.97
C LEU A 106 0.88 9.32 5.62
N PRO A 107 2.10 9.87 5.69
CA PRO A 107 3.26 9.19 6.24
C PRO A 107 3.14 9.02 7.76
N LEU A 108 3.42 7.82 8.26
CA LEU A 108 3.60 7.54 9.70
C LEU A 108 5.07 7.33 10.06
N TYR A 109 5.87 6.85 9.10
CA TYR A 109 7.31 6.65 9.21
C TYR A 109 7.96 6.73 7.82
N GLY A 110 9.18 7.27 7.75
CA GLY A 110 9.94 7.29 6.50
C GLY A 110 9.52 8.37 5.51
N ASP A 111 8.93 9.47 5.99
CA ASP A 111 8.43 10.57 5.16
C ASP A 111 9.50 11.10 4.17
N SER A 112 10.71 11.39 4.66
CA SER A 112 11.81 11.84 3.81
C SER A 112 12.18 10.81 2.72
N TYR A 113 12.23 9.52 3.05
CA TYR A 113 12.49 8.46 2.07
C TYR A 113 11.40 8.40 1.00
N TYR A 114 10.13 8.45 1.43
CA TYR A 114 9.00 8.35 0.53
C TYR A 114 8.86 9.56 -0.38
N ASN A 115 9.05 10.78 0.15
CA ASN A 115 9.02 12.00 -0.64
C ASN A 115 10.11 12.01 -1.70
N GLN A 116 11.32 11.54 -1.38
CA GLN A 116 12.38 11.42 -2.40
C GLN A 116 12.04 10.37 -3.46
N LEU A 117 11.49 9.23 -3.04
CA LEU A 117 11.07 8.16 -3.96
C LEU A 117 9.99 8.63 -4.93
N VAL A 118 8.94 9.29 -4.43
CA VAL A 118 7.79 9.71 -5.22
C VAL A 118 8.12 10.95 -6.04
N ARG A 119 8.61 12.03 -5.41
CA ARG A 119 8.85 13.30 -6.10
C ARG A 119 10.06 13.29 -7.04
N GLY A 120 10.95 12.30 -6.90
CA GLY A 120 12.04 12.05 -7.84
C GLY A 120 11.72 11.05 -8.95
N SER A 121 10.47 10.55 -9.03
CA SER A 121 10.09 9.49 -9.97
C SER A 121 9.65 10.01 -11.34
N GLN A 122 9.79 9.16 -12.37
CA GLN A 122 9.28 9.46 -13.70
C GLN A 122 7.75 9.58 -13.73
N LEU A 123 7.05 8.84 -12.86
CA LEU A 123 5.60 8.91 -12.74
C LEU A 123 5.11 10.32 -12.35
N ILE A 124 5.71 10.92 -11.32
CA ILE A 124 5.35 12.29 -10.90
C ILE A 124 5.79 13.31 -11.94
N MET A 125 6.99 13.18 -12.51
CA MET A 125 7.45 14.04 -13.59
C MET A 125 6.47 14.08 -14.76
N LYS A 126 5.83 12.94 -15.07
CA LYS A 126 4.87 12.82 -16.18
C LYS A 126 3.53 13.50 -15.88
N PHE A 127 2.97 13.30 -14.69
CA PHE A 127 1.58 13.68 -14.40
C PHE A 127 1.41 14.94 -13.52
N PHE A 128 2.43 15.29 -12.72
CA PHE A 128 2.42 16.42 -11.78
C PHE A 128 3.81 17.08 -11.77
N PRO A 129 4.26 17.68 -12.89
CA PRO A 129 5.60 18.23 -13.03
C PRO A 129 5.93 19.34 -12.01
N GLU A 130 4.91 20.02 -11.48
CA GLU A 130 5.05 21.02 -10.41
C GLU A 130 5.40 20.42 -9.04
N GLU A 131 5.05 19.16 -8.79
CA GLU A 131 5.41 18.43 -7.56
C GLU A 131 6.74 17.66 -7.71
N PHE A 132 7.25 17.56 -8.95
CA PHE A 132 8.52 16.91 -9.23
C PHE A 132 9.68 17.73 -8.67
N ASN A 133 10.51 17.06 -7.87
CA ASN A 133 11.75 17.64 -7.35
C ASN A 133 12.91 16.77 -7.84
N ASN A 134 13.85 17.41 -8.54
CA ASN A 134 15.09 16.78 -8.97
C ASN A 134 16.02 16.59 -7.75
N ILE A 135 15.65 15.65 -6.89
CA ILE A 135 16.39 15.25 -5.71
C ILE A 135 17.31 14.10 -6.12
N ASP A 136 18.52 14.07 -5.57
CA ASP A 136 19.46 12.97 -5.75
C ASP A 136 18.76 11.61 -5.58
N THR A 137 19.12 10.67 -6.46
CA THR A 137 18.49 9.36 -6.52
C THR A 137 18.55 8.69 -5.15
N VAL A 138 17.38 8.29 -4.63
CA VAL A 138 17.31 7.53 -3.37
C VAL A 138 18.26 6.35 -3.46
N THR A 139 19.26 6.33 -2.60
CA THR A 139 20.17 5.20 -2.49
C THR A 139 19.45 4.08 -1.77
N PHE A 140 19.00 3.09 -2.52
CA PHE A 140 18.37 1.92 -1.94
C PHE A 140 19.45 1.06 -1.29
N PRO A 141 19.37 0.80 0.04
CA PRO A 141 20.34 -0.08 0.67
C PRO A 141 20.25 -1.45 -0.03
N PRO A 142 21.38 -2.03 -0.47
CA PRO A 142 21.38 -3.32 -1.12
C PRO A 142 20.85 -4.36 -0.13
N GLY A 143 19.64 -4.86 -0.38
CA GLY A 143 19.07 -5.94 0.39
C GLY A 143 19.61 -7.27 -0.08
N ARG A 144 19.98 -8.14 0.87
CA ARG A 144 20.26 -9.54 0.57
C ARG A 144 19.04 -10.36 0.95
N SER A 145 18.40 -10.95 -0.06
CA SER A 145 17.42 -12.01 0.12
C SER A 145 18.14 -13.28 0.53
N GLY A 146 17.84 -13.79 1.72
CA GLY A 146 18.29 -15.11 2.16
C GLY A 146 17.34 -16.21 1.68
N PRO A 147 17.75 -17.49 1.72
CA PRO A 147 16.87 -18.62 1.39
C PRO A 147 15.61 -18.65 2.27
N GLN A 148 15.72 -18.18 3.50
CA GLN A 148 14.58 -17.99 4.41
C GLN A 148 13.51 -17.05 3.84
N ASP A 149 13.88 -15.99 3.12
CA ASP A 149 12.92 -15.02 2.59
C ASP A 149 12.06 -15.66 1.48
N TYR A 150 12.64 -16.59 0.70
CA TYR A 150 11.92 -17.40 -0.29
C TYR A 150 10.95 -18.40 0.37
N ALA A 151 11.37 -19.06 1.44
CA ALA A 151 10.49 -19.95 2.19
C ALA A 151 9.28 -19.17 2.74
N LEU A 152 9.54 -18.04 3.40
CA LEU A 152 8.49 -17.16 3.92
C LEU A 152 7.53 -16.68 2.82
N PHE A 153 8.07 -16.35 1.63
CA PHE A 153 7.24 -16.02 0.48
C PHE A 153 6.30 -17.17 0.11
N LEU A 154 6.82 -18.38 -0.12
CA LEU A 154 6.01 -19.51 -0.57
C LEU A 154 4.88 -19.83 0.41
N PHE A 155 5.18 -19.88 1.71
CA PHE A 155 4.16 -20.13 2.74
C PHE A 155 3.13 -18.99 2.81
N SER A 156 3.58 -17.73 2.79
CA SER A 156 2.69 -16.59 2.91
C SER A 156 1.83 -16.37 1.68
N ALA A 157 2.39 -16.59 0.48
CA ALA A 157 1.69 -16.44 -0.78
C ALA A 157 0.50 -17.39 -0.87
N VAL A 158 0.71 -18.69 -0.59
CA VAL A 158 -0.37 -19.68 -0.57
C VAL A 158 -1.44 -19.30 0.45
N TYR A 159 -1.03 -18.93 1.67
CA TYR A 159 -1.95 -18.52 2.72
C TYR A 159 -2.81 -17.30 2.30
N LEU A 160 -2.18 -16.25 1.78
CA LEU A 160 -2.86 -15.01 1.38
C LEU A 160 -3.78 -15.21 0.19
N GLU A 161 -3.37 -16.03 -0.80
CA GLU A 161 -4.20 -16.36 -1.95
C GLU A 161 -5.47 -17.09 -1.52
N VAL A 162 -5.33 -18.15 -0.72
CA VAL A 162 -6.47 -18.89 -0.17
C VAL A 162 -7.37 -17.97 0.67
N LYS A 163 -6.77 -17.11 1.51
CA LYS A 163 -7.54 -16.19 2.33
C LYS A 163 -8.29 -15.14 1.51
N GLY A 164 -7.67 -14.64 0.43
CA GLY A 164 -8.29 -13.74 -0.54
C GLY A 164 -9.50 -14.38 -1.21
N LEU A 165 -9.35 -15.60 -1.71
CA LEU A 165 -10.46 -16.37 -2.32
C LEU A 165 -11.62 -16.58 -1.34
N LEU A 166 -11.32 -16.96 -0.10
CA LEU A 166 -12.34 -17.15 0.93
C LEU A 166 -13.07 -15.84 1.28
N ASN A 167 -12.35 -14.72 1.30
CA ASN A 167 -12.96 -13.41 1.55
C ASN A 167 -13.85 -12.98 0.37
N ASN A 168 -13.38 -13.12 -0.87
CA ASN A 168 -14.18 -12.83 -2.07
C ASN A 168 -15.45 -13.67 -2.13
N HIS A 169 -15.37 -14.96 -1.84
CA HIS A 169 -16.56 -15.81 -1.79
C HIS A 169 -17.59 -15.33 -0.76
N ARG A 170 -17.12 -14.81 0.38
CA ARG A 170 -18.01 -14.20 1.39
C ARG A 170 -18.64 -12.91 0.88
N TYR A 171 -17.88 -12.03 0.22
CA TYR A 171 -18.41 -10.79 -0.36
C TYR A 171 -19.44 -11.07 -1.45
N GLU A 172 -19.17 -12.04 -2.34
CA GLU A 172 -20.13 -12.49 -3.36
C GLU A 172 -21.42 -13.00 -2.73
N THR A 173 -21.32 -13.85 -1.71
CA THR A 173 -22.49 -14.39 -1.00
C THR A 173 -23.30 -13.30 -0.27
N ALA A 174 -22.65 -12.23 0.15
CA ALA A 174 -23.28 -11.07 0.78
C ALA A 174 -23.85 -10.04 -0.22
N ASN A 175 -23.76 -10.28 -1.53
CA ASN A 175 -24.06 -9.31 -2.60
C ASN A 175 -23.19 -8.04 -2.54
N GLU A 176 -22.00 -8.13 -1.96
CA GLU A 176 -21.01 -7.04 -1.85
C GLU A 176 -19.92 -7.17 -2.92
N GLY A 177 -20.29 -7.50 -4.16
CA GLY A 177 -19.33 -7.79 -5.24
C GLY A 177 -18.35 -6.64 -5.55
N GLU A 178 -18.70 -5.40 -5.19
CA GLU A 178 -17.80 -4.24 -5.35
C GLU A 178 -16.62 -4.25 -4.35
N ASN A 179 -16.74 -4.99 -3.25
CA ASN A 179 -15.70 -5.18 -2.24
C ASN A 179 -14.73 -6.31 -2.60
N CYS A 180 -14.99 -7.05 -3.68
CA CYS A 180 -14.07 -8.08 -4.16
C CYS A 180 -12.74 -7.48 -4.64
N PHE A 181 -11.68 -8.27 -4.51
CA PHE A 181 -10.35 -7.87 -4.94
C PHE A 181 -9.53 -9.04 -5.48
N LYS A 182 -8.57 -8.74 -6.34
CA LYS A 182 -7.54 -9.69 -6.74
C LYS A 182 -6.33 -9.56 -5.82
N THR A 183 -5.88 -10.67 -5.26
CA THR A 183 -4.63 -10.70 -4.51
C THR A 183 -3.48 -10.76 -5.51
N VAL A 184 -2.60 -9.76 -5.51
CA VAL A 184 -1.42 -9.75 -6.37
C VAL A 184 -0.18 -10.04 -5.54
N LEU A 185 0.48 -11.16 -5.87
CA LEU A 185 1.62 -11.69 -5.16
C LEU A 185 2.85 -11.70 -6.07
N GLY A 186 4.01 -11.40 -5.49
CA GLY A 186 5.30 -11.59 -6.13
C GLY A 186 6.40 -11.49 -5.09
N PHE A 187 7.58 -12.02 -5.38
CA PHE A 187 8.65 -12.08 -4.36
C PHE A 187 8.98 -10.71 -3.74
N HIS A 188 8.84 -9.62 -4.50
CA HIS A 188 9.12 -8.24 -4.08
C HIS A 188 7.87 -7.36 -3.88
N ARG A 189 6.66 -7.92 -4.03
CA ARG A 189 5.41 -7.14 -3.95
C ARG A 189 4.22 -7.95 -3.45
N PHE A 190 3.34 -7.27 -2.73
CA PHE A 190 2.03 -7.74 -2.36
C PHE A 190 1.07 -6.55 -2.42
N TYR A 191 -0.07 -6.69 -3.09
CA TYR A 191 -1.13 -5.70 -3.02
C TYR A 191 -2.49 -6.30 -3.34
N LEU A 192 -3.55 -5.59 -2.93
CA LEU A 192 -4.93 -5.93 -3.23
C LEU A 192 -5.44 -5.01 -4.34
N ASP A 193 -5.79 -5.59 -5.48
CA ASP A 193 -6.35 -4.87 -6.63
C ASP A 193 -7.87 -4.99 -6.60
N SER A 194 -8.54 -4.01 -5.98
CA SER A 194 -9.99 -4.06 -5.77
C SER A 194 -10.78 -3.71 -7.03
N VAL A 195 -11.98 -4.29 -7.17
CA VAL A 195 -12.89 -3.98 -8.29
C VAL A 195 -13.22 -2.49 -8.33
N LYS A 196 -13.42 -1.87 -7.16
CA LYS A 196 -13.63 -0.41 -7.04
C LYS A 196 -12.46 0.39 -7.64
N TYR A 197 -11.22 -0.02 -7.37
CA TYR A 197 -10.04 0.66 -7.88
C TYR A 197 -9.87 0.44 -9.40
N GLN A 198 -10.20 -0.76 -9.90
CA GLN A 198 -10.21 -1.06 -11.34
C GLN A 198 -11.22 -0.20 -12.10
N LYS A 199 -12.47 -0.11 -11.61
CA LYS A 199 -13.49 0.78 -12.19
C LYS A 199 -13.02 2.24 -12.23
N LEU A 200 -12.38 2.70 -11.15
CA LEU A 200 -11.83 4.06 -11.11
C LEU A 200 -10.76 4.25 -12.19
N ARG A 201 -9.86 3.28 -12.37
CA ARG A 201 -8.84 3.29 -13.43
C ARG A 201 -9.45 3.36 -14.82
N GLU A 202 -10.48 2.56 -15.09
CA GLU A 202 -11.20 2.57 -16.37
C GLU A 202 -11.84 3.94 -16.63
N LEU A 203 -12.53 4.52 -15.65
CA LEU A 203 -13.14 5.85 -15.78
C LEU A 203 -12.12 6.94 -16.13
N TYR A 204 -10.95 6.94 -15.48
CA TYR A 204 -9.88 7.90 -15.78
C TYR A 204 -9.20 7.62 -17.12
N GLN A 205 -9.16 6.38 -17.59
CA GLN A 205 -8.65 6.09 -18.94
C GLN A 205 -9.63 6.56 -20.02
N GLU A 206 -10.94 6.44 -19.79
CA GLU A 206 -11.97 6.91 -20.72
C GLU A 206 -12.10 8.43 -20.77
N HIS A 207 -11.86 9.13 -19.65
CA HIS A 207 -12.04 10.59 -19.55
C HIS A 207 -10.73 11.39 -19.50
N GLY A 208 -9.59 10.74 -19.23
CA GLY A 208 -8.29 11.35 -18.97
C GLY A 208 -7.47 11.72 -20.21
N ASP A 209 -7.94 11.39 -21.42
CA ASP A 209 -7.36 11.89 -22.68
C ASP A 209 -7.82 13.33 -23.03
N MET A 210 -8.64 13.98 -22.19
CA MET A 210 -9.14 15.36 -22.43
C MET A 210 -8.49 16.46 -21.57
N GLY A 211 -7.46 16.16 -20.79
CA GLY A 211 -6.92 17.14 -19.82
C GLY A 211 -5.43 17.06 -19.52
N ALA A 212 -4.62 16.49 -20.42
CA ALA A 212 -3.16 16.63 -20.41
C ALA A 212 -2.73 17.81 -21.31
#